data_AF-A0A6J0XMI4-F1
#
_entry.id   AF-A0A6J0XMI4-F1
#
_cell.length_a   1.000
_cell.length_b   1.000
_cell.length_c   1.000
_cell.angle_alpha   90.00
_cell.angle_beta   90.00
_cell.angle_gamma   90.00
#
_symmetry.space_group_name_H-M   'P 1'
#
loop_
_entity.id
_entity.type
_entity.pdbx_description
1 polymer ?
#
loop_
_entity_poly.entity_id
_entity_poly.type
_entity_poly.pdbx_seq_one_letter_code
_entity_poly.pdbx_strand_id
1 'polypeptide(L)'
;MKKSTDADLAMSKSAVKISLDLLSNPLCEQDQDFLNMVTALDTAMKRMDAFNQEKVNQIQKTVIEPLKKFGSVFPSLNMAVKRREQALQDYRRLQAKVEKYEEKEKTGPVLAKLHQAREELRPVRDDFEAKNKQLLDEMPRFYNSRLDYFQPSFESLIRAQVTKLKAQHVPIRLQPTT
;
A
#
# COMPACT_ATOMS: atom_id res chain seq x y z
N MET A 1 11.55 -4.31 1.00
CA MET A 1 10.96 -4.56 -0.33
C MET A 1 11.50 -3.57 -1.36
N LYS A 2 11.03 -2.30 -1.42
CA LYS A 2 11.47 -1.33 -2.44
C LYS A 2 13.00 -1.16 -2.58
N LYS A 3 13.72 -0.93 -1.47
CA LYS A 3 15.19 -0.83 -1.50
C LYS A 3 15.88 -2.08 -2.06
N SER A 4 15.32 -3.26 -1.80
CA SER A 4 15.87 -4.53 -2.29
C SER A 4 15.66 -4.68 -3.80
N THR A 5 14.46 -4.35 -4.30
CA THR A 5 14.16 -4.42 -5.74
C THR A 5 14.97 -3.40 -6.54
N ASP A 6 15.18 -2.20 -5.98
CA ASP A 6 15.99 -1.16 -6.62
C ASP A 6 17.46 -1.60 -6.73
N ALA A 7 18.00 -2.23 -5.66
CA ALA A 7 19.35 -2.78 -5.67
C ALA A 7 19.51 -3.93 -6.68
N ASP A 8 18.53 -4.84 -6.77
CA ASP A 8 18.56 -5.95 -7.73
C ASP A 8 18.59 -5.46 -9.19
N LEU A 9 17.81 -4.42 -9.51
CA LEU A 9 17.80 -3.79 -10.83
C LEU A 9 19.09 -3.05 -11.15
N ALA A 10 19.63 -2.31 -10.18
CA ALA A 10 20.90 -1.61 -10.37
C ALA A 10 22.05 -2.60 -10.63
N MET A 11 22.07 -3.70 -9.88
CA MET A 11 23.07 -4.76 -10.06
C MET A 11 22.95 -5.45 -11.42
N SER A 12 21.74 -5.84 -11.85
CA SER A 12 21.59 -6.52 -13.15
C SER A 12 21.93 -5.62 -14.33
N LYS A 13 21.56 -4.34 -14.28
CA LYS A 13 21.94 -3.37 -15.31
C LYS A 13 23.45 -3.19 -15.41
N SER A 14 24.15 -3.10 -14.28
CA SER A 14 25.61 -3.04 -14.25
C SER A 14 26.24 -4.30 -14.82
N ALA A 15 25.70 -5.47 -14.51
CA ALA A 15 26.19 -6.74 -15.04
C ALA A 15 26.03 -6.86 -16.57
N VAL A 16 24.89 -6.42 -17.11
CA VAL A 16 24.66 -6.33 -18.57
C VAL A 16 25.60 -5.31 -19.21
N LYS A 17 25.86 -4.17 -18.56
CA LYS A 17 26.82 -3.19 -19.07
C LYS A 17 28.22 -3.80 -19.18
N ILE A 18 28.67 -4.52 -18.15
CA ILE A 18 29.98 -5.18 -18.15
C ILE A 18 30.08 -6.20 -19.31
N SER A 19 29.05 -7.02 -19.54
CA SER A 19 29.09 -7.98 -20.65
C SER A 19 29.11 -7.32 -22.02
N LEU A 20 28.39 -6.22 -22.20
CA LEU A 20 28.40 -5.43 -23.44
C LEU A 20 29.76 -4.76 -23.68
N ASP A 21 30.38 -4.20 -22.63
CA ASP A 21 31.70 -3.57 -22.72
C ASP A 21 32.77 -4.62 -23.11
N LEU A 22 32.66 -5.86 -22.61
CA LEU A 22 33.54 -6.97 -22.99
C LEU A 22 33.32 -7.43 -24.44
N LEU A 23 32.07 -7.49 -24.91
CA LEU A 23 31.77 -7.82 -26.31
C LEU A 23 32.35 -6.80 -27.29
N SER A 24 32.47 -5.54 -26.86
CA SER A 24 33.02 -4.46 -27.67
C SER A 24 34.56 -4.46 -27.70
N ASN A 25 35.21 -5.39 -27.00
CA ASN A 25 36.66 -5.48 -26.94
C ASN A 25 37.22 -6.08 -28.26
N PRO A 26 38.24 -5.46 -28.89
CA PRO A 26 38.85 -5.97 -30.12
C PRO A 26 39.38 -7.42 -30.05
N LEU A 27 39.68 -7.92 -28.84
CA LEU A 27 40.06 -9.33 -28.64
C LEU A 27 38.96 -10.30 -29.07
N CYS A 28 37.68 -9.90 -29.02
CA CYS A 28 36.56 -10.69 -29.52
C CYS A 28 36.58 -10.85 -31.05
N GLU A 29 37.29 -9.99 -31.79
CA GLU A 29 37.48 -10.14 -33.25
C GLU A 29 38.67 -11.05 -33.57
N GLN A 30 39.59 -11.22 -32.62
CA GLN A 30 40.87 -11.92 -32.82
C GLN A 30 40.84 -13.37 -32.31
N ASP A 31 40.01 -13.64 -31.29
CA ASP A 31 39.89 -14.95 -30.65
C ASP A 31 38.42 -15.39 -30.62
N GLN A 32 38.13 -16.42 -31.43
CA GLN A 32 36.79 -16.97 -31.58
C GLN A 32 36.29 -17.66 -30.29
N ASP A 33 37.17 -18.29 -29.52
CA ASP A 33 36.79 -18.96 -28.28
C ASP A 33 36.47 -17.92 -27.21
N PHE A 34 37.23 -16.82 -27.15
CA PHE A 34 36.93 -15.68 -26.30
C PHE A 34 35.57 -15.05 -26.66
N LEU A 35 35.31 -14.80 -27.94
CA LEU A 35 34.02 -14.28 -28.41
C LEU A 35 32.85 -15.18 -27.99
N ASN A 36 32.99 -16.50 -28.13
CA ASN A 36 31.96 -17.46 -27.74
C ASN A 36 31.67 -17.40 -26.23
N MET A 37 32.73 -17.33 -25.39
CA MET A 37 32.60 -17.21 -23.93
C MET A 37 31.90 -15.91 -23.51
N VAL A 38 32.33 -14.77 -24.07
CA VAL A 38 31.75 -13.46 -23.74
C VAL A 38 30.31 -13.37 -24.23
N THR A 39 29.97 -13.96 -25.39
CA THR A 39 28.59 -14.04 -25.90
C THR A 39 27.68 -14.87 -24.98
N ALA A 40 28.19 -16.00 -24.46
CA ALA A 40 27.47 -16.81 -23.49
C ALA A 40 27.23 -16.05 -22.17
N LEU A 41 28.24 -15.31 -21.70
CA LEU A 41 28.13 -14.43 -20.54
C LEU A 41 27.06 -13.35 -20.75
N ASP A 42 27.09 -12.63 -21.87
CA ASP A 42 26.12 -11.58 -22.19
C ASP A 42 24.69 -12.12 -22.23
N THR A 43 24.50 -13.28 -22.86
CA THR A 43 23.21 -13.97 -22.89
C THR A 43 22.72 -14.32 -21.48
N ALA A 44 23.62 -14.81 -20.61
CA ALA A 44 23.30 -15.11 -19.22
C ALA A 44 22.95 -13.84 -18.42
N MET A 45 23.70 -12.75 -18.61
CA MET A 45 23.45 -11.47 -17.94
C MET A 45 22.12 -10.85 -18.35
N LYS A 46 21.78 -10.87 -19.66
CA LYS A 46 20.48 -10.41 -20.17
C LYS A 46 19.32 -11.24 -19.64
N ARG A 47 19.47 -12.57 -19.54
CA ARG A 47 18.47 -13.46 -18.92
C ARG A 47 18.27 -13.13 -17.44
N MET A 48 19.35 -12.88 -16.70
CA MET A 48 19.30 -12.48 -15.30
C MET A 48 18.60 -11.12 -15.13
N ASP A 49 18.88 -10.15 -16.01
CA ASP A 49 18.22 -8.84 -15.99
C ASP A 49 16.71 -8.96 -16.26
N ALA A 50 16.32 -9.70 -17.30
CA ALA A 50 14.90 -9.96 -17.60
C ALA A 50 14.18 -10.65 -16.43
N PHE A 51 14.82 -11.63 -15.80
CA PHE A 51 14.28 -12.30 -14.61
C PHE A 51 14.10 -11.33 -13.43
N ASN A 52 15.07 -10.44 -13.19
CA ASN A 52 14.98 -9.45 -12.14
C ASN A 52 13.90 -8.40 -12.44
N GLN A 53 13.76 -7.95 -13.67
CA GLN A 53 12.68 -7.04 -14.09
C GLN A 53 11.30 -7.67 -13.83
N GLU A 54 11.09 -8.93 -14.22
CA GLU A 54 9.84 -9.64 -13.98
C GLU A 54 9.56 -9.77 -12.47
N LYS A 55 10.57 -10.13 -11.67
CA LYS A 55 10.44 -10.17 -10.21
C LYS A 55 10.02 -8.81 -9.63
N VAL A 56 10.60 -7.70 -10.09
CA VAL A 56 10.20 -6.36 -9.63
C VAL A 56 8.76 -6.06 -10.03
N ASN A 57 8.36 -6.36 -11.27
CA ASN A 57 6.99 -6.18 -11.75
C ASN A 57 5.98 -6.98 -10.91
N GLN A 58 6.32 -8.23 -10.57
CA GLN A 58 5.48 -9.07 -9.72
C GLN A 58 5.34 -8.49 -8.31
N ILE A 59 6.44 -8.06 -7.68
CA ILE A 59 6.39 -7.40 -6.36
C ILE A 59 5.56 -6.11 -6.41
N GLN A 60 5.69 -5.34 -7.49
CA GLN A 60 4.94 -4.12 -7.68
C GLN A 60 3.42 -4.40 -7.72
N LYS A 61 2.98 -5.35 -8.54
CA LYS A 61 1.56 -5.71 -8.71
C LYS A 61 0.96 -6.42 -7.50
N THR A 62 1.73 -7.31 -6.86
CA THR A 62 1.21 -8.19 -5.82
C THR A 62 1.34 -7.62 -4.42
N VAL A 63 2.22 -6.63 -4.19
CA VAL A 63 2.46 -6.07 -2.85
C VAL A 63 2.36 -4.56 -2.84
N ILE A 64 3.14 -3.87 -3.68
CA ILE A 64 3.25 -2.41 -3.58
C ILE A 64 1.93 -1.73 -3.95
N GLU A 65 1.29 -2.13 -5.04
CA GLU A 65 0.01 -1.57 -5.47
C GLU A 65 -1.14 -1.84 -4.49
N PRO A 66 -1.37 -3.08 -4.00
CA PRO A 66 -2.37 -3.34 -2.97
C PRO A 66 -2.16 -2.51 -1.71
N LEU A 67 -0.94 -2.43 -1.19
CA LEU A 67 -0.65 -1.65 0.02
C LEU A 67 -0.80 -0.14 -0.21
N LYS A 68 -0.44 0.35 -1.40
CA LYS A 68 -0.69 1.75 -1.77
C LYS A 68 -2.18 2.05 -1.85
N LYS A 69 -2.98 1.14 -2.41
CA LYS A 69 -4.45 1.26 -2.46
C LYS A 69 -5.05 1.27 -1.05
N PHE A 70 -4.68 0.33 -0.19
CA PHE A 70 -5.11 0.32 1.21
C PHE A 70 -4.71 1.61 1.94
N GLY A 71 -3.47 2.07 1.74
CA GLY A 71 -2.95 3.33 2.28
C GLY A 71 -3.73 4.57 1.84
N SER A 72 -4.30 4.57 0.62
CA SER A 72 -5.02 5.71 0.07
C SER A 72 -6.39 5.98 0.74
N VAL A 73 -6.91 5.03 1.53
CA VAL A 73 -8.18 5.19 2.25
C VAL A 73 -8.03 6.04 3.52
N PHE A 74 -6.85 6.00 4.16
CA PHE A 74 -6.60 6.68 5.43
C PHE A 74 -6.86 8.20 5.42
N PRO A 75 -6.48 8.99 4.39
CA PRO A 75 -6.80 10.41 4.34
C PRO A 75 -8.30 10.69 4.42
N SER A 76 -9.14 9.91 3.72
CA SER A 76 -10.60 10.07 3.75
C SER A 76 -11.16 9.75 5.13
N LEU A 77 -10.71 8.65 5.73
CA LEU A 77 -11.11 8.26 7.09
C LEU A 77 -10.70 9.30 8.13
N ASN A 78 -9.48 9.82 8.06
CA ASN A 78 -9.02 10.89 8.95
C ASN A 78 -9.87 12.15 8.81
N MET A 79 -10.30 12.49 7.59
CA MET A 79 -11.22 13.61 7.38
C MET A 79 -12.62 13.33 7.96
N ALA A 80 -13.13 12.10 7.85
CA ALA A 80 -14.40 11.72 8.47
C ALA A 80 -14.34 11.80 10.01
N VAL A 81 -13.24 11.33 10.61
CA VAL A 81 -12.99 11.47 12.06
C VAL A 81 -12.97 12.92 12.48
N LYS A 82 -12.23 13.79 11.76
CA LYS A 82 -12.21 15.24 12.04
C LYS A 82 -13.60 15.88 11.93
N ARG A 83 -14.39 15.52 10.91
CA ARG A 83 -15.76 16.03 10.75
C ARG A 83 -16.68 15.59 11.89
N ARG A 84 -16.58 14.34 12.33
CA ARG A 84 -17.33 13.84 13.49
C ARG A 84 -16.90 14.53 14.79
N GLU A 85 -15.61 14.79 14.98
CA GLU A 85 -15.12 15.51 16.15
C GLU A 85 -15.62 16.96 16.18
N GLN A 86 -15.63 17.65 15.04
CA GLN A 86 -16.22 18.98 14.93
C GLN A 86 -17.72 18.96 15.28
N ALA A 87 -18.49 18.02 14.70
CA ALA A 87 -19.91 17.88 15.00
C ALA A 87 -20.16 17.58 16.50
N LEU A 88 -19.29 16.80 17.15
CA LEU A 88 -19.37 16.53 18.58
C LEU A 88 -19.15 17.80 19.41
N GLN A 89 -18.19 18.65 19.04
CA GLN A 89 -17.95 19.92 19.73
C GLN A 89 -19.15 20.86 19.60
N ASP A 90 -19.73 20.97 18.41
CA ASP A 90 -20.92 21.79 18.17
C ASP A 90 -22.13 21.25 18.94
N TYR A 91 -22.34 19.93 18.96
CA TYR A 91 -23.38 19.27 19.76
C TYR A 91 -23.21 19.57 21.25
N ARG A 92 -22.01 19.36 21.81
CA ARG A 92 -21.72 19.63 23.24
C ARG A 92 -21.98 21.09 23.62
N ARG A 93 -21.62 22.04 22.75
CA ARG A 93 -21.85 23.47 22.99
C ARG A 93 -23.35 23.80 23.11
N LEU A 94 -24.17 23.27 22.21
CA LEU A 94 -25.63 23.50 22.24
C LEU A 94 -26.32 22.71 23.34
N GLN A 95 -25.84 21.49 23.63
CA GLN A 95 -26.32 20.67 24.74
C GLN A 95 -26.13 21.40 26.08
N ALA A 96 -24.95 21.98 26.32
CA ALA A 96 -24.70 22.80 27.51
C ALA A 96 -25.60 24.04 27.59
N LYS A 97 -25.98 24.63 26.44
CA LYS A 97 -26.96 25.74 26.39
C LYS A 97 -28.35 25.28 26.82
N VAL A 98 -28.78 24.08 26.41
CA VAL A 98 -30.06 23.48 26.84
C VAL A 98 -30.05 23.20 28.34
N GLU A 99 -29.04 22.50 28.85
CA GLU A 99 -28.88 22.17 30.28
C GLU A 99 -28.93 23.44 31.15
N LYS A 100 -28.24 24.50 30.73
CA LYS A 100 -28.27 25.81 31.41
C LYS A 100 -29.67 26.43 31.53
N TYR A 101 -30.58 26.17 30.58
CA TYR A 101 -31.97 26.65 30.68
C TYR A 101 -32.88 25.67 31.44
N GLU A 102 -32.55 24.38 31.48
CA GLU A 102 -33.27 23.37 32.27
C GLU A 102 -33.06 23.55 33.78
N GLU A 103 -31.87 23.99 34.20
CA GLU A 103 -31.53 24.28 35.60
C GLU A 103 -32.19 25.56 36.15
N LYS A 104 -32.72 26.42 35.26
CA LYS A 104 -33.37 27.69 35.66
C LYS A 104 -34.80 27.47 36.11
N GLU A 105 -35.30 28.39 36.94
CA GLU A 105 -36.72 28.41 37.32
C GLU A 105 -37.64 28.45 36.09
N LYS A 106 -38.71 27.65 36.15
CA LYS A 106 -39.66 27.41 35.06
C LYS A 106 -40.65 28.57 34.89
N THR A 107 -40.12 29.74 34.61
CA THR A 107 -40.90 30.92 34.22
C THR A 107 -41.22 30.88 32.72
N GLY A 108 -42.31 31.54 32.29
CA GLY A 108 -42.72 31.58 30.88
C GLY A 108 -41.58 31.97 29.91
N PRO A 109 -40.81 33.05 30.16
CA PRO A 109 -39.67 33.43 29.33
C PRO A 109 -38.54 32.39 29.28
N VAL A 110 -38.28 31.66 30.37
CA VAL A 110 -37.27 30.60 30.41
C VAL A 110 -37.72 29.39 29.60
N LEU A 111 -39.00 29.00 29.70
CA LEU A 111 -39.57 27.90 28.92
C LEU A 111 -39.50 28.17 27.41
N ALA A 112 -39.77 29.41 26.97
CA ALA A 112 -39.64 29.80 25.57
C ALA A 112 -38.18 29.68 25.07
N LYS A 113 -37.21 30.13 25.86
CA LYS A 113 -35.77 30.01 25.52
C LYS A 113 -35.29 28.58 25.52
N LEU A 114 -35.77 27.75 26.44
CA LEU A 114 -35.48 26.32 26.47
C LEU A 114 -36.00 25.62 25.22
N HIS A 115 -37.23 25.92 24.81
CA HIS A 115 -37.81 25.38 23.58
C HIS A 115 -36.97 25.76 22.36
N GLN A 116 -36.61 27.04 22.20
CA GLN A 116 -35.75 27.50 21.12
C GLN A 116 -34.37 26.81 21.12
N ALA A 117 -33.73 26.68 22.29
CA ALA A 117 -32.44 26.00 22.40
C ALA A 117 -32.52 24.51 22.02
N ARG A 118 -33.64 23.83 22.32
CA ARG A 118 -33.89 22.44 21.90
C ARG A 118 -34.11 22.32 20.39
N GLU A 119 -34.82 23.27 19.77
CA GLU A 119 -34.99 23.30 18.31
C GLU A 119 -33.66 23.55 17.60
N GLU A 120 -32.79 24.42 18.13
CA GLU A 120 -31.44 24.64 17.61
C GLU A 120 -30.53 23.41 17.77
N LEU A 121 -30.64 22.69 18.89
CA LEU A 121 -29.84 21.50 19.18
C LEU A 121 -30.17 20.32 18.25
N ARG A 122 -31.46 20.14 17.94
CA ARG A 122 -31.97 18.96 17.22
C ARG A 122 -31.19 18.64 15.92
N PRO A 123 -31.05 19.56 14.94
CA PRO A 123 -30.32 19.25 13.71
C PRO A 123 -28.83 18.99 13.94
N VAL A 124 -28.22 19.61 14.96
CA VAL A 124 -26.79 19.41 15.28
C VAL A 124 -26.55 18.05 15.92
N ARG A 125 -27.46 17.61 16.79
CA ARG A 125 -27.44 16.26 17.35
C ARG A 125 -27.59 15.22 16.24
N ASP A 126 -28.58 15.38 15.36
CA ASP A 126 -28.86 14.43 14.29
C ASP A 126 -27.66 14.33 13.32
N ASP A 127 -26.99 15.44 13.02
CA ASP A 127 -25.75 15.48 12.23
C ASP A 127 -24.58 14.75 12.89
N PHE A 128 -24.35 14.99 14.20
CA PHE A 128 -23.34 14.27 14.98
C PHE A 128 -23.63 12.77 15.01
N GLU A 129 -24.87 12.37 15.32
CA GLU A 129 -25.27 10.96 15.41
C GLU A 129 -25.10 10.24 14.08
N ALA A 130 -25.46 10.89 12.96
CA ALA A 130 -25.24 10.35 11.62
C ALA A 130 -23.76 10.10 11.33
N LYS A 131 -22.90 11.11 11.56
CA LYS A 131 -21.44 10.99 11.35
C LYS A 131 -20.80 9.96 12.30
N ASN A 132 -21.26 9.91 13.56
CA ASN A 132 -20.78 8.96 14.55
C ASN A 132 -21.14 7.52 14.17
N LYS A 133 -22.39 7.29 13.77
CA LYS A 133 -22.85 5.97 13.29
C LYS A 133 -22.08 5.52 12.06
N GLN A 134 -21.92 6.40 11.07
CA GLN A 134 -21.13 6.11 9.87
C GLN A 134 -19.73 5.60 10.23
N LEU A 135 -19.00 6.30 11.11
CA LEU A 135 -17.67 5.88 11.53
C LEU A 135 -17.67 4.57 12.31
N LEU A 136 -18.65 4.34 13.18
CA LEU A 136 -18.79 3.08 13.93
C LEU A 136 -19.03 1.89 12.99
N ASP A 137 -19.73 2.11 11.88
CA ASP A 137 -19.97 1.08 10.86
C ASP A 137 -18.76 0.87 9.93
N GLU A 138 -18.09 1.96 9.52
CA GLU A 138 -17.00 1.93 8.54
C GLU A 138 -15.66 1.47 9.14
N MET A 139 -15.32 1.89 10.37
CA MET A 139 -14.02 1.59 10.98
C MET A 139 -13.75 0.09 11.12
N PRO A 140 -14.69 -0.75 11.62
CA PRO A 140 -14.48 -2.19 11.68
C PRO A 140 -14.36 -2.82 10.29
N ARG A 141 -15.14 -2.34 9.31
CA ARG A 141 -15.07 -2.85 7.93
C ARG A 141 -13.72 -2.55 7.29
N PHE A 142 -13.24 -1.31 7.44
CA PHE A 142 -11.91 -0.93 6.98
C PHE A 142 -10.79 -1.73 7.67
N TYR A 143 -10.92 -1.94 8.98
CA TYR A 143 -9.97 -2.79 9.68
C TYR A 143 -9.96 -4.20 9.09
N ASN A 144 -11.12 -4.82 8.89
CA ASN A 144 -11.22 -6.16 8.32
C ASN A 144 -10.71 -6.25 6.88
N SER A 145 -10.94 -5.22 6.06
CA SER A 145 -10.46 -5.20 4.67
C SER A 145 -8.94 -5.29 4.57
N ARG A 146 -8.18 -5.05 5.65
CA ARG A 146 -6.73 -5.29 5.66
C ARG A 146 -6.37 -6.69 5.16
N LEU A 147 -7.19 -7.70 5.49
CA LEU A 147 -6.93 -9.09 5.09
C LEU A 147 -6.97 -9.23 3.56
N ASP A 148 -7.90 -8.53 2.90
CA ASP A 148 -8.06 -8.55 1.44
C ASP A 148 -6.84 -7.99 0.70
N TYR A 149 -6.01 -7.18 1.35
CA TYR A 149 -4.77 -6.65 0.77
C TYR A 149 -3.55 -7.47 1.22
N PHE A 150 -3.41 -7.70 2.51
CA PHE A 150 -2.20 -8.31 3.08
C PHE A 150 -2.09 -9.80 2.77
N GLN A 151 -3.19 -10.56 2.85
CA GLN A 151 -3.16 -12.00 2.61
C GLN A 151 -2.71 -12.36 1.19
N PRO A 152 -3.34 -11.86 0.10
CA PRO A 152 -2.87 -12.17 -1.25
C PRO A 152 -1.46 -11.64 -1.53
N SER A 153 -1.07 -10.51 -0.89
CA SER A 153 0.30 -10.00 -0.99
C SER A 153 1.32 -10.98 -0.40
N PHE A 154 1.08 -11.49 0.80
CA PHE A 154 1.98 -12.45 1.44
C PHE A 154 1.99 -13.80 0.74
N GLU A 155 0.83 -14.32 0.33
CA GLU A 155 0.75 -15.57 -0.43
C GLU A 155 1.55 -15.48 -1.73
N SER A 156 1.45 -14.36 -2.45
CA SER A 156 2.21 -14.14 -3.69
C SER A 156 3.72 -14.13 -3.44
N LEU A 157 4.18 -13.49 -2.36
CA LEU A 157 5.60 -13.47 -2.00
C LEU A 157 6.13 -14.85 -1.63
N ILE A 158 5.38 -15.61 -0.82
CA ILE A 158 5.76 -16.97 -0.43
C ILE A 158 5.86 -17.86 -1.67
N ARG A 159 4.87 -17.81 -2.56
CA ARG A 159 4.89 -18.58 -3.82
C ARG A 159 6.09 -18.20 -4.69
N ALA A 160 6.38 -16.91 -4.85
CA ALA A 160 7.53 -16.45 -5.63
C ALA A 160 8.85 -17.00 -5.06
N GLN A 161 9.00 -16.98 -3.73
CA GLN A 161 10.20 -17.50 -3.07
C GLN A 161 10.34 -19.02 -3.20
N VAL A 162 9.24 -19.77 -3.04
CA VAL A 162 9.23 -21.23 -3.21
C VAL A 162 9.59 -21.62 -4.65
N THR A 163 9.05 -20.92 -5.65
CA THR A 163 9.39 -21.16 -7.06
C THR A 163 10.88 -20.91 -7.32
N LYS A 164 11.46 -19.84 -6.76
CA LYS A 164 12.89 -19.55 -6.88
C LYS A 164 13.76 -20.67 -6.28
N LEU A 165 13.42 -21.13 -5.08
CA LEU A 165 14.18 -22.21 -4.41
C LEU A 165 14.11 -23.53 -5.19
N LYS A 166 12.96 -23.86 -5.78
CA LYS A 166 12.79 -25.04 -6.64
C LYS A 166 13.57 -24.92 -7.95
N ALA A 167 13.57 -23.74 -8.58
CA ALA A 167 14.33 -23.50 -9.81
C ALA A 167 15.85 -23.60 -9.59
N GLN A 168 16.35 -23.17 -8.42
CA GLN A 168 17.76 -23.30 -8.04
C GLN A 168 18.18 -24.75 -7.69
N HIS A 169 17.21 -25.63 -7.41
CA HIS A 169 17.44 -27.06 -7.13
C HIS A 169 17.31 -27.97 -8.35
N VAL A 170 16.99 -27.44 -9.54
CA VAL A 170 17.16 -28.19 -10.79
C VAL A 170 18.66 -28.16 -11.09
N PRO A 171 19.38 -29.31 -10.97
CA PRO A 171 20.80 -29.32 -11.23
C PRO A 171 21.02 -28.88 -12.67
N ILE A 172 22.01 -27.99 -12.86
CA ILE A 172 22.63 -27.74 -14.15
C ILE A 172 23.17 -29.10 -14.62
N ARG A 173 22.34 -29.88 -15.33
CA ARG A 173 22.81 -31.05 -16.07
C ARG A 173 23.67 -30.49 -17.19
N LEU A 174 24.96 -30.44 -16.94
CA LEU A 174 25.96 -30.43 -17.99
C LEU A 174 25.59 -31.59 -18.93
N GLN A 175 25.20 -31.29 -20.16
CA GLN A 175 25.08 -32.32 -21.17
C GLN A 175 26.46 -32.97 -21.33
N PRO A 176 26.56 -34.31 -21.41
CA PRO A 176 27.82 -34.94 -21.72
C PRO A 176 28.20 -34.55 -23.14
N THR A 177 29.35 -33.91 -23.31
CA THR A 177 30.03 -33.82 -24.60
C THR A 177 30.43 -35.24 -25.02
N THR A 178 29.71 -35.80 -25.99
CA THR A 178 30.22 -36.85 -26.88
C THR A 178 31.01 -36.22 -28.02
#